data_AF-X1MW93-F1
#
_entry.id   AF-X1MW93-F1
#
_cell.length_a   1.000
_cell.length_b   1.000
_cell.length_c   1.000
_cell.angle_alpha   90.00
_cell.angle_beta   90.00
_cell.angle_gamma   90.00
#
_symmetry.space_group_name_H-M   'P 1'
#
loop_
_entity.id
_entity.type
_entity.pdbx_description
1 polymer ?
#
loop_
_entity_poly.entity_id
_entity_poly.type
_entity_poly.pdbx_seq_one_letter_code
_entity_poly.pdbx_strand_id
1 'polypeptide(L)'
;MYVGMAGSAGASIRGRLRRHAKSKKKSKMWTHFSIFEVHDNVTEYEIKELEGLFRHIYRKDTRANMLNRQRSFKKLRKVRENSLKSWK
;
A
#
# COMPACT_ATOMS: atom_id res chain seq x y z
N MET A 1 1.57 -7.71 5.29
CA MET A 1 2.72 -7.05 4.63
C MET A 1 2.60 -5.53 4.81
N TYR A 2 3.68 -4.77 5.07
CA TYR A 2 3.62 -3.30 5.07
C TYR A 2 3.78 -2.77 3.66
N VAL A 3 2.83 -1.94 3.21
CA VAL A 3 2.87 -1.35 1.85
C VAL A 3 2.76 0.17 1.96
N GLY A 4 3.64 0.87 1.24
CA GLY A 4 3.77 2.31 1.28
C GLY A 4 4.26 2.88 -0.04
N MET A 5 3.71 4.01 -0.47
CA MET A 5 4.16 4.72 -1.67
C MET A 5 5.15 5.87 -1.38
N ALA A 6 5.95 6.25 -2.36
CA ALA A 6 6.68 7.51 -2.40
C ALA A 6 6.44 8.11 -3.79
N GLY A 7 6.10 9.40 -3.90
CA GLY A 7 5.70 9.98 -5.19
C GLY A 7 4.97 11.33 -5.12
N SER A 8 4.47 11.73 -3.95
CA SER A 8 3.98 13.11 -3.75
C SER A 8 5.16 14.09 -3.73
N ALA A 9 5.00 15.29 -4.31
CA ALA A 9 6.02 16.35 -4.30
C ALA A 9 6.66 16.51 -2.91
N GLY A 10 7.95 16.14 -2.79
CA GLY A 10 8.72 16.19 -1.55
C GLY A 10 8.93 14.87 -0.78
N ALA A 11 8.34 13.74 -1.21
CA ALA A 11 8.48 12.45 -0.52
C ALA A 11 9.32 11.45 -1.34
N SER A 12 10.63 11.38 -1.07
CA SER A 12 11.52 10.39 -1.68
C SER A 12 11.45 9.03 -0.98
N ILE A 13 11.67 7.95 -1.75
CA ILE A 13 11.78 6.60 -1.19
C ILE A 13 12.89 6.50 -0.16
N ARG A 14 14.04 7.15 -0.41
CA ARG A 14 15.17 7.26 0.53
C ARG A 14 14.75 7.88 1.86
N GLY A 15 14.01 8.99 1.83
CA GLY A 15 13.51 9.64 3.03
C GLY A 15 12.56 8.74 3.83
N ARG A 16 11.69 8.01 3.13
CA ARG A 16 10.75 7.06 3.74
C ARG A 16 11.47 5.90 4.43
N LEU A 17 12.49 5.31 3.79
CA LEU A 17 13.30 4.23 4.37
C LEU A 17 14.06 4.71 5.62
N ARG A 18 14.68 5.89 5.56
CA ARG A 18 15.35 6.49 6.73
C ARG A 18 14.39 6.69 7.90
N ARG A 19 13.17 7.17 7.64
CA ARG A 19 12.13 7.34 8.67
C ARG A 19 11.67 5.99 9.24
N HIS A 20 11.59 4.95 8.41
CA HIS A 20 11.27 3.59 8.84
C HIS A 20 12.35 2.99 9.73
N ALA A 21 13.63 3.14 9.35
CA ALA A 21 14.77 2.67 10.13
C ALA A 21 14.90 3.39 11.48
N LYS A 22 14.64 4.70 11.52
CA LYS A 22 14.72 5.50 12.76
C LYS A 22 13.49 5.37 13.66
N SER A 23 12.42 4.72 13.22
CA SER A 23 11.17 4.65 13.97
C SER A 23 11.27 3.64 15.11
N LYS A 24 11.11 4.08 16.36
CA LYS A 24 11.05 3.20 17.55
C LYS A 24 10.04 2.04 17.42
N LYS A 25 8.94 2.28 16.70
CA LYS A 25 7.88 1.29 16.47
C LYS A 25 8.16 0.38 15.28
N LYS A 26 8.61 0.96 14.16
CA LYS A 26 8.69 0.22 12.88
C LYS A 26 10.03 -0.48 12.69
N SER A 27 11.13 0.05 13.22
CA SER A 27 12.49 -0.44 12.92
C SER A 27 12.68 -1.92 13.24
N LYS A 28 12.07 -2.41 14.32
CA LYS A 28 12.15 -3.81 14.76
C LYS A 28 11.15 -4.75 14.06
N MET A 29 10.28 -4.23 13.20
CA MET A 29 9.16 -4.97 12.59
C MET A 29 9.39 -5.33 11.12
N TRP A 30 10.57 -5.04 10.58
CA TRP A 30 10.97 -5.48 9.24
C TRP A 30 12.46 -5.81 9.23
N THR A 31 12.81 -6.89 8.52
CA THR A 31 14.19 -7.33 8.29
C THR A 31 14.61 -7.12 6.84
N HIS A 32 13.63 -7.09 5.93
CA HIS A 32 13.83 -6.96 4.49
C HIS A 32 12.79 -6.00 3.91
N PHE A 33 13.09 -5.42 2.75
CA PHE A 33 12.14 -4.63 1.97
C PHE A 33 12.42 -4.82 0.48
N SER A 34 11.39 -4.59 -0.33
CA SER A 34 11.49 -4.47 -1.78
C SER A 34 11.06 -3.07 -2.18
N ILE A 35 11.69 -2.51 -3.21
CA ILE A 35 11.28 -1.25 -3.84
C ILE A 35 10.86 -1.59 -5.26
N PHE A 36 9.77 -1.00 -5.70
CA PHE A 36 9.31 -1.06 -7.07
C PHE A 36 9.19 0.37 -7.59
N GLU A 37 9.68 0.57 -8.80
CA GLU A 37 9.51 1.80 -9.56
C GLU A 37 8.49 1.53 -10.67
N VAL A 38 7.65 2.52 -10.93
CA VAL A 38 6.67 2.47 -12.02
C VAL A 38 7.10 3.46 -13.08
N HIS A 39 6.67 3.22 -14.32
CA HIS A 39 6.95 4.10 -15.43
C HIS A 39 6.31 5.49 -15.22
N ASP A 40 6.92 6.55 -15.75
CA ASP A 40 6.53 7.96 -15.50
C ASP A 40 5.12 8.33 -16.00
N ASN A 41 4.54 7.49 -16.87
CA ASN A 41 3.15 7.65 -17.33
C ASN A 41 2.12 7.28 -16.24
N VAL A 42 2.55 6.61 -15.16
CA VAL A 42 1.68 6.27 -14.04
C VAL A 42 1.58 7.46 -13.11
N THR A 43 0.37 8.00 -13.00
CA THR A 43 0.06 9.16 -12.18
C THR A 43 0.14 8.85 -10.69
N GLU A 44 0.34 9.89 -9.86
CA GLU A 44 0.30 9.74 -8.39
C GLU A 44 -1.05 9.15 -7.91
N TYR A 45 -2.13 9.46 -8.62
CA TYR A 45 -3.46 8.92 -8.35
C TYR A 45 -3.48 7.40 -8.54
N GLU A 46 -2.94 6.88 -9.64
CA GLU A 46 -2.85 5.44 -9.91
C GLU A 46 -1.95 4.74 -8.90
N ILE A 47 -0.83 5.36 -8.50
CA ILE A 47 0.04 4.83 -7.43
C ILE A 47 -0.73 4.73 -6.09
N LYS A 48 -1.57 5.73 -5.76
CA LYS A 48 -2.44 5.69 -4.57
C LYS A 48 -3.48 4.56 -4.67
N GLU A 49 -4.02 4.31 -5.86
CA GLU A 49 -4.96 3.21 -6.07
C GLU A 49 -4.28 1.85 -5.90
N LEU A 50 -3.08 1.66 -6.45
CA LEU A 50 -2.27 0.46 -6.26
C LEU A 50 -1.92 0.23 -4.78
N GLU A 51 -1.51 1.28 -4.07
CA GLU A 51 -1.27 1.19 -2.61
C GLU A 51 -2.54 0.73 -1.87
N GLY A 52 -3.69 1.31 -2.21
CA GLY A 52 -4.99 0.96 -1.65
C GLY A 52 -5.38 -0.50 -1.94
N LEU A 53 -5.15 -0.96 -3.17
CA LEU A 53 -5.39 -2.33 -3.60
C LEU A 53 -4.54 -3.33 -2.81
N PHE A 54 -3.22 -3.12 -2.76
CA PHE A 54 -2.31 -4.01 -2.02
C PHE A 54 -2.65 -4.06 -0.53
N ARG A 55 -2.92 -2.91 0.10
CA ARG A 55 -3.36 -2.88 1.51
C ARG A 55 -4.66 -3.64 1.74
N HIS A 56 -5.59 -3.56 0.79
CA HIS A 56 -6.84 -4.31 0.88
C HIS A 56 -6.63 -5.82 0.73
N ILE A 57 -5.79 -6.26 -0.22
CA ILE A 57 -5.46 -7.67 -0.42
C ILE A 57 -4.82 -8.25 0.85
N TYR A 58 -3.80 -7.58 1.38
CA TYR A 58 -3.07 -8.03 2.57
C TYR A 58 -3.75 -7.66 3.90
N ARG A 59 -5.00 -7.19 3.91
CA ARG A 59 -5.67 -6.68 5.12
C ARG A 59 -5.88 -7.72 6.22
N LYS A 60 -5.92 -9.01 5.86
CA LYS A 60 -6.16 -10.12 6.79
C LYS A 60 -4.85 -10.76 7.28
N ASP A 61 -3.70 -10.34 6.76
CA ASP A 61 -2.40 -10.84 7.19
C ASP A 61 -2.06 -10.30 8.59
N THR A 62 -2.28 -11.12 9.61
CA THR A 62 -2.08 -10.75 11.01
C THR A 62 -0.62 -10.47 11.36
N ARG A 63 0.34 -11.09 10.65
CA ARG A 63 1.78 -10.94 10.92
C ARG A 63 2.30 -9.59 10.47
N ALA A 64 1.84 -9.13 9.31
CA ALA A 64 2.46 -7.95 8.71
C ALA A 64 1.51 -6.77 8.48
N ASN A 65 0.26 -6.83 8.96
CA ASN A 65 -0.69 -5.73 8.92
C ASN A 65 -0.73 -4.89 10.22
N MET A 66 0.09 -5.23 11.22
CA MET A 66 0.23 -4.45 12.48
C MET A 66 0.64 -2.99 12.26
N LEU A 67 1.38 -2.73 11.18
CA LEU A 67 1.89 -1.39 10.87
C LEU A 67 0.98 -0.57 9.95
N ASN A 68 0.05 -1.21 9.23
CA ASN A 68 -0.86 -0.50 8.34
C ASN A 68 -2.07 -0.02 9.14
N ARG A 69 -2.27 1.31 9.17
CA ARG A 69 -3.45 1.92 9.79
C ARG A 69 -4.72 1.71 8.95
N GLN A 70 -4.57 1.73 7.62
CA GLN A 70 -5.68 1.54 6.68
C GLN A 70 -5.78 0.07 6.27
N ARG A 71 -6.94 -0.54 6.53
CA ARG A 71 -7.23 -1.96 6.24
C ARG A 71 -8.30 -2.16 5.16
N SER A 72 -8.90 -1.08 4.67
CA SER A 72 -9.96 -1.14 3.67
C SER A 72 -9.74 -0.09 2.57
N PHE A 73 -10.24 -0.41 1.39
CA PHE A 73 -10.18 0.48 0.23
C PHE A 73 -11.58 0.56 -0.36
N LYS A 74 -12.22 1.74 -0.20
CA LYS A 74 -13.62 1.94 -0.55
C LYS A 74 -13.89 1.71 -2.04
N LYS A 75 -12.97 2.12 -2.92
CA LYS A 75 -13.11 1.97 -4.37
C LYS A 75 -13.23 0.49 -4.77
N LEU A 76 -12.35 -0.37 -4.28
CA LEU A 76 -12.45 -1.80 -4.53
C LEU A 76 -13.73 -2.43 -3.94
N ARG A 77 -14.19 -1.94 -2.77
CA ARG A 77 -15.47 -2.40 -2.21
C ARG A 77 -16.66 -2.06 -3.12
N LYS A 78 -16.61 -0.92 -3.85
CA LYS A 78 -17.65 -0.48 -4.78
C LYS A 78 -17.64 -1.25 -6.11
N VAL A 79 -16.51 -1.84 -6.50
CA VAL A 79 -16.38 -2.66 -7.73
C VAL A 79 -17.03 -4.04 -7.58
N ARG A 80 -17.46 -4.42 -6.37
CA ARG A 80 -18.14 -5.70 -6.14
C ARG A 80 -19.54 -5.69 -6.75
N GLU A 81 -19.64 -6.21 -7.96
CA GLU A 81 -20.89 -6.63 -8.56
C GLU A 81 -21.31 -7.96 -7.92
N ASN A 82 -22.26 -7.91 -6.97
CA ASN A 82 -22.68 -9.09 -6.21
C ASN A 82 -23.79 -9.89 -6.92
N SER A 83 -24.32 -9.40 -8.05
CA SER A 83 -25.28 -10.15 -8.85
C SER A 83 -24.53 -11.02 -9.85
N LEU A 84 -24.64 -12.34 -9.74
CA LEU A 84 -24.08 -13.25 -10.75
C LEU A 84 -24.74 -13.06 -12.12
N LYS A 85 -25.96 -12.49 -12.18
CA LYS A 85 -26.71 -12.27 -13.43
C LYS A 85 -26.14 -11.15 -14.31
N SER A 86 -25.35 -10.24 -13.72
CA SER A 86 -24.70 -9.13 -14.43
C SER A 86 -23.28 -9.48 -14.90
N TRP A 87 -22.79 -10.68 -14.56
CA TRP A 87 -21.53 -11.23 -15.08
C TRP A 87 -21.84 -12.00 -16.37
N LYS A 88 -22.16 -11.26 -17.43
CA LYS A 88 -22.31 -11.83 -18.78
C LYS A 88 -20.96 -11.94 -19.47
#